data_AF-B1XQR6-F1
#
_entry.id   AF-B1XQR6-F1
#
_cell.length_a   1.000
_cell.length_b   1.000
_cell.length_c   1.000
_cell.angle_alpha   90.00
_cell.angle_beta   90.00
_cell.angle_gamma   90.00
#
_symmetry.space_group_name_H-M   'P 1'
#
loop_
_entity.id
_entity.type
_entity.pdbx_description
1 polymer ?
#
loop_
_entity_poly.entity_id
_entity_poly.type
_entity_poly.pdbx_seq_one_letter_code
_entity_poly.pdbx_strand_id
1 'polypeptide(L)'
;MGRLKQTSLGDKSGLSQGNTPPPEQPPKKASKRKEAEISVPINIRIPRASKQWLADKAQQVRDNNTEPVPPKERVYPQHLINVAIALLQDTDIDWSTVRNIQDLEQQLNL
;
A
#
# COMPACT_ATOMS: atom_id res chain seq x y z
N MET A 1 -47.93 -39.34 -8.58
CA MET A 1 -46.75 -39.95 -9.23
C MET A 1 -45.55 -39.69 -8.35
N GLY A 2 -44.67 -40.59 -7.93
CA GLY A 2 -44.55 -42.05 -7.97
C GLY A 2 -43.70 -42.43 -6.74
N ARG A 3 -43.82 -43.68 -6.29
CA ARG A 3 -43.44 -44.19 -4.97
C ARG A 3 -42.18 -45.07 -5.10
N LEU A 4 -41.47 -45.31 -3.98
CA LEU A 4 -40.61 -46.48 -3.67
C LEU A 4 -39.14 -46.38 -4.19
N LYS A 5 -38.09 -46.95 -3.58
CA LYS A 5 -37.93 -47.79 -2.37
C LYS A 5 -36.43 -47.82 -1.98
N GLN A 6 -36.21 -47.88 -0.67
CA GLN A 6 -35.02 -48.33 0.05
C GLN A 6 -34.48 -49.70 -0.43
N THR A 7 -33.16 -49.90 -0.46
CA THR A 7 -32.47 -51.15 -0.02
C THR A 7 -31.02 -50.85 0.38
N SER A 8 -30.50 -51.72 1.23
CA SER A 8 -29.30 -51.60 2.04
C SER A 8 -28.37 -52.81 1.80
N LEU A 9 -27.09 -52.65 2.12
CA LEU A 9 -26.08 -53.65 2.54
C LEU A 9 -25.43 -54.62 1.52
N GLY A 10 -24.10 -54.79 1.68
CA GLY A 10 -23.29 -55.96 1.26
C GLY A 10 -22.09 -55.58 0.37
N ASP A 11 -20.91 -55.18 0.88
CA ASP A 11 -19.81 -55.93 1.52
C ASP A 11 -18.85 -56.68 0.53
N LYS A 12 -17.54 -56.41 0.71
CA LYS A 12 -16.33 -57.17 0.33
C LYS A 12 -15.54 -56.86 -0.96
N SER A 13 -14.40 -56.21 -0.69
CA SER A 13 -13.04 -56.70 -0.97
C SER A 13 -12.49 -56.65 -2.40
N GLY A 14 -11.41 -55.86 -2.55
CA GLY A 14 -10.48 -55.95 -3.68
C GLY A 14 -9.32 -54.96 -3.53
N LEU A 15 -8.25 -55.40 -2.87
CA LEU A 15 -6.94 -54.73 -2.84
C LEU A 15 -6.39 -54.56 -4.28
N SER A 16 -5.82 -53.39 -4.60
CA SER A 16 -4.61 -53.30 -5.44
C SER A 16 -3.95 -51.93 -5.30
N GLN A 17 -2.66 -52.00 -5.01
CA GLN A 17 -1.71 -50.91 -4.88
C GLN A 17 -1.57 -50.12 -6.19
N GLY A 18 -1.35 -48.82 -6.07
CA GLY A 18 -0.96 -47.95 -7.18
C GLY A 18 -0.43 -46.63 -6.63
N ASN A 19 0.83 -46.64 -6.20
CA ASN A 19 1.55 -45.50 -5.69
C ASN A 19 1.95 -44.61 -6.89
N THR A 20 1.14 -43.61 -7.23
CA THR A 20 1.51 -42.56 -8.20
C THR A 20 1.74 -41.24 -7.47
N PRO A 21 2.94 -40.64 -7.54
CA PRO A 21 3.20 -39.34 -6.93
C PRO A 21 2.42 -38.23 -7.65
N PRO A 22 1.97 -37.18 -6.95
CA PRO A 22 1.35 -36.01 -7.57
C PRO A 22 2.33 -35.30 -8.52
N PRO A 23 1.87 -34.69 -9.63
CA PRO A 23 2.73 -33.95 -10.52
C PRO A 23 3.37 -32.76 -9.80
N GLU A 24 4.70 -32.76 -9.85
CA GLU A 24 5.61 -31.76 -9.30
C GLU A 24 5.31 -30.40 -9.94
N GLN A 25 4.65 -29.52 -9.18
CA GLN A 25 4.45 -28.13 -9.59
C GLN A 25 5.81 -27.42 -9.63
N PRO A 26 6.13 -26.68 -10.70
CA PRO A 26 7.42 -26.00 -10.81
C PRO A 26 7.59 -24.99 -9.66
N PRO A 27 8.83 -24.77 -9.19
CA PRO A 27 9.11 -23.98 -8.00
C PRO A 27 8.57 -22.56 -8.20
N LYS A 28 7.62 -22.18 -7.34
CA LYS A 28 7.15 -20.80 -7.22
C LYS A 28 8.35 -19.94 -6.90
N LYS A 29 8.84 -19.21 -7.91
CA LYS A 29 9.86 -18.16 -7.76
C LYS A 29 9.44 -17.31 -6.57
N ALA A 30 10.22 -17.37 -5.49
CA ALA A 30 10.06 -16.51 -4.34
C ALA A 30 10.24 -15.08 -4.83
N SER A 31 9.11 -14.43 -5.11
CA SER A 31 9.05 -12.99 -5.31
C SER A 31 9.58 -12.38 -4.02
N LYS A 32 10.80 -11.84 -4.09
CA LYS A 32 11.34 -10.94 -3.07
C LYS A 32 10.37 -9.77 -2.98
N ARG A 33 9.38 -9.87 -2.09
CA ARG A 33 8.59 -8.73 -1.65
C ARG A 33 9.60 -7.77 -1.05
N LYS A 34 9.89 -6.67 -1.76
CA LYS A 34 10.44 -5.48 -1.14
C LYS A 34 9.55 -5.22 0.07
N GLU A 35 10.12 -5.13 1.26
CA GLU A 35 9.38 -4.76 2.46
C GLU A 35 8.58 -3.51 2.11
N ALA A 36 7.26 -3.67 2.05
CA ALA A 36 6.38 -2.54 1.83
C ALA A 36 6.51 -1.68 3.07
N GLU A 37 7.11 -0.51 2.91
CA GLU A 37 7.26 0.48 3.96
C GLU A 37 5.89 0.67 4.64
N ILE A 38 5.85 0.41 5.96
CA ILE A 38 4.60 0.39 6.71
C ILE A 38 4.16 1.84 6.87
N SER A 39 3.13 2.22 6.12
CA SER A 39 2.51 3.53 6.28
C SER A 39 1.76 3.58 7.62
N VAL A 40 2.16 4.49 8.50
CA VAL A 40 1.52 4.72 9.81
C VAL A 40 0.63 5.97 9.72
N PRO A 41 -0.63 5.91 10.16
CA PRO A 41 -1.50 7.09 10.15
C PRO A 41 -1.03 8.12 11.19
N ILE A 42 -0.92 9.38 10.75
CA ILE A 42 -0.69 10.53 11.63
C ILE A 42 -1.87 11.50 11.52
N ASN A 43 -2.36 11.97 12.67
CA ASN A 43 -3.46 12.93 12.72
C ASN A 43 -2.90 14.35 12.89
N ILE A 44 -2.80 15.10 11.78
CA ILE A 44 -2.28 16.47 11.76
C ILE A 44 -3.45 17.45 11.59
N ARG A 45 -3.47 18.50 12.42
CA ARG A 45 -4.37 19.65 12.24
C ARG A 45 -3.69 20.72 11.39
N ILE A 46 -4.30 21.08 10.27
CA ILE A 46 -3.84 22.15 9.39
C ILE A 46 -4.96 23.17 9.14
N PRO A 47 -4.62 24.44 8.83
CA PRO A 47 -5.61 25.43 8.42
C PRO A 47 -6.42 24.97 7.20
N ARG A 48 -7.69 25.41 7.11
CA ARG A 48 -8.56 25.12 5.95
C ARG A 48 -7.94 25.57 4.63
N ALA A 49 -7.27 26.72 4.63
CA ALA A 49 -6.57 27.24 3.46
C ALA A 49 -5.46 26.29 2.98
N SER A 50 -4.63 25.77 3.89
CA SER A 50 -3.56 24.81 3.55
C SER A 50 -4.14 23.49 3.01
N LYS A 51 -5.23 22.99 3.60
CA LYS A 51 -5.94 21.81 3.08
C LYS A 51 -6.40 22.03 1.64
N GLN A 52 -7.01 23.18 1.36
CA GLN A 52 -7.49 23.51 0.03
C GLN A 52 -6.33 23.64 -0.96
N TRP A 53 -5.27 24.35 -0.57
CA TRP A 53 -4.07 24.51 -1.39
C TRP A 53 -3.43 23.17 -1.78
N LEU A 54 -3.31 22.22 -0.83
CA LEU A 54 -2.79 20.88 -1.12
C LEU A 54 -3.68 20.11 -2.12
N ALA A 55 -5.01 20.24 -2.00
CA ALA A 55 -5.95 19.61 -2.92
C ALA A 55 -5.82 20.21 -4.33
N ASP A 56 -5.75 21.54 -4.43
CA ASP A 56 -5.63 22.26 -5.70
C ASP A 56 -4.31 21.93 -6.40
N LYS A 57 -3.19 21.88 -5.67
CA LYS A 57 -1.89 21.50 -6.24
C LYS A 57 -1.84 20.05 -6.68
N ALA A 58 -2.39 19.13 -5.89
CA ALA A 58 -2.49 17.73 -6.30
C ALA A 58 -3.40 17.57 -7.53
N GLN A 59 -4.46 18.37 -7.67
CA GLN A 59 -5.29 18.39 -8.87
C GLN A 59 -4.52 18.94 -10.07
N GLN A 60 -3.84 20.09 -9.91
CA GLN A 60 -3.01 20.68 -10.96
C GLN A 60 -1.96 19.69 -11.50
N VAL A 61 -1.27 18.96 -10.61
CA VAL A 61 -0.31 17.93 -11.03
C VAL A 61 -0.99 16.79 -11.80
N ARG A 62 -2.21 16.41 -11.39
CA ARG A 62 -2.99 15.39 -12.12
C ARG A 62 -3.44 15.87 -13.49
N ASP A 63 -3.81 17.14 -13.61
CA ASP A 63 -4.26 17.76 -14.86
C ASP A 63 -3.11 17.94 -15.86
N ASN A 64 -1.87 18.03 -15.38
CA ASN A 64 -0.68 18.07 -16.23
C ASN A 64 -0.37 16.74 -16.93
N ASN A 65 -1.02 15.63 -16.54
CA ASN A 65 -0.76 14.33 -17.15
C ASN A 65 -1.35 14.27 -18.55
N THR A 66 -0.49 14.18 -19.56
CA THR A 66 -0.90 14.02 -20.97
C THR A 66 -1.41 12.62 -21.29
N GLU A 67 -0.98 11.63 -20.52
CA GLU A 67 -1.41 10.23 -20.65
C GLU A 67 -2.25 9.79 -19.45
N PRO A 68 -3.16 8.82 -19.63
CA PRO A 68 -3.95 8.29 -18.52
C PRO A 68 -3.07 7.64 -17.44
N VAL A 69 -3.01 8.26 -16.25
CA VAL A 69 -2.30 7.70 -15.08
C VAL A 69 -3.23 6.82 -14.23
N PRO A 70 -2.82 5.58 -13.89
CA PRO A 70 -3.57 4.70 -12.99
C PRO A 70 -3.83 5.35 -11.63
N PRO A 71 -4.98 5.07 -10.97
CA PRO A 71 -5.33 5.69 -9.68
C PRO A 71 -4.26 5.58 -8.60
N LYS A 72 -3.50 4.48 -8.56
CA LYS A 72 -2.45 4.23 -7.56
C LYS A 72 -1.23 5.13 -7.72
N GLU A 73 -1.00 5.64 -8.93
CA GLU A 73 0.16 6.45 -9.29
C GLU A 73 -0.18 7.95 -9.33
N ARG A 74 -1.45 8.29 -9.10
CA ARG A 74 -1.91 9.68 -9.07
C ARG A 74 -1.38 10.41 -7.85
N VAL A 75 -1.06 11.68 -8.04
CA VAL A 75 -0.66 12.56 -6.95
C VAL A 75 -1.89 12.98 -6.13
N TYR A 76 -1.79 12.79 -4.82
CA TYR A 76 -2.79 13.17 -3.82
C TYR A 76 -2.14 14.08 -2.77
N PRO A 77 -2.94 14.83 -1.98
CA PRO A 77 -2.42 15.69 -0.91
C PRO A 77 -1.41 15.00 0.03
N GLN A 78 -1.63 13.72 0.36
CA GLN A 78 -0.69 12.96 1.20
C GLN A 78 0.71 12.85 0.57
N HIS A 79 0.81 12.73 -0.76
CA HIS A 79 2.09 12.62 -1.45
C HIS A 79 2.87 13.93 -1.37
N LEU A 80 2.18 15.07 -1.42
CA LEU A 80 2.81 16.38 -1.23
C LEU A 80 3.37 16.54 0.18
N ILE A 81 2.67 16.03 1.20
CA ILE A 81 3.15 16.03 2.59
C ILE A 81 4.38 15.14 2.72
N ASN A 82 4.38 13.94 2.13
CA ASN A 82 5.54 13.06 2.16
C ASN A 82 6.77 13.69 1.48
N VAL A 83 6.58 14.38 0.34
CA VAL A 83 7.65 15.12 -0.33
C VAL A 83 8.17 16.24 0.57
N ALA A 84 7.29 17.00 1.23
CA ALA A 84 7.71 18.03 2.18
C ALA A 84 8.53 17.45 3.35
N ILE A 85 8.17 16.26 3.84
CA ILE A 85 8.95 15.56 4.87
C ILE A 85 10.33 15.17 4.34
N ALA A 86 10.41 14.61 3.12
CA ALA A 86 11.69 14.27 2.50
C ALA A 86 12.58 15.51 2.32
N LEU A 87 12.00 16.64 1.90
CA LEU A 87 12.73 17.91 1.80
C LEU A 87 13.28 18.36 3.17
N LEU A 88 12.51 18.21 4.26
CA LEU A 88 12.99 18.52 5.61
C LEU A 88 14.08 17.56 6.11
N GLN A 89 14.10 16.32 5.64
CA GLN A 89 15.16 15.36 5.97
C GLN A 89 16.44 15.63 5.19
N ASP A 90 16.32 16.11 3.96
CA ASP A 90 17.45 16.43 3.08
C ASP A 90 18.07 17.81 3.39
N THR A 91 17.37 18.68 4.14
CA THR A 91 17.91 19.97 4.58
C THR A 91 18.95 19.82 5.69
N ASP A 92 20.02 20.60 5.59
CA ASP A 92 21.11 20.65 6.59
C ASP A 92 20.71 21.53 7.78
N ILE A 93 19.80 21.02 8.60
CA ILE A 93 19.30 21.66 9.81
C ILE A 93 19.98 21.03 11.02
N ASP A 94 20.57 21.84 11.89
CA ASP A 94 21.04 21.38 13.18
C ASP A 94 19.87 21.29 14.16
N TRP A 95 19.18 20.15 14.14
CA TRP A 95 18.05 19.84 15.01
C TRP A 95 18.37 19.91 16.52
N SER A 96 19.66 19.90 16.90
CA SER A 96 20.05 20.00 18.31
C SER A 96 19.91 21.42 18.89
N THR A 97 19.91 22.42 18.00
CA THR A 97 19.82 23.84 18.37
C THR A 97 18.41 24.40 18.26
N VAL A 98 17.54 23.80 17.45
CA VAL A 98 16.13 24.20 17.30
C VAL A 98 15.35 23.93 18.59
N ARG A 99 14.81 24.98 19.23
CA ARG A 99 13.99 24.86 20.45
C ARG A 99 12.51 25.19 20.23
N ASN A 100 12.21 25.96 19.20
CA ASN A 100 10.88 26.44 18.89
C ASN A 100 10.69 26.59 17.37
N ILE A 101 9.48 27.01 16.95
CA ILE A 101 9.14 27.16 15.53
C ILE A 101 9.90 28.31 14.87
N GLN A 102 10.20 29.39 15.60
CA GLN A 102 10.94 30.53 15.09
C GLN A 102 12.39 30.16 14.77
N ASP A 103 13.04 29.38 15.62
CA ASP A 103 14.40 28.87 15.37
C ASP A 103 14.44 27.98 14.12
N LEU A 104 13.39 27.18 13.91
CA LEU A 104 13.26 26.31 12.74
C LEU A 104 13.06 27.13 11.46
N GLU A 105 12.18 28.14 11.48
CA GLU A 105 11.96 29.05 10.36
C GLU A 105 13.25 29.79 9.99
N GLN A 106 14.04 30.22 10.98
CA GLN A 106 15.35 30.83 10.75
C GLN A 106 16.34 29.89 10.07
N GLN A 107 16.43 28.62 10.49
CA GLN A 107 17.32 27.66 9.84
C GLN A 107 16.87 27.31 8.41
N LEU A 108 15.57 27.36 8.15
CA LEU A 108 14.98 27.12 6.83
C LEU A 108 14.96 28.36 5.93
N ASN A 109 15.45 29.51 6.41
CA ASN A 109 15.37 30.80 5.72
C ASN A 109 13.94 31.16 5.26
N LEU A 110 12.95 30.92 6.13
CA LEU A 110 11.52 31.21 5.91
C LEU A 110 11.06 32.49 6.62
#